data_AF-A0A4V1RR69-F1
#
_entry.id   AF-A0A4V1RR69-F1
#
_cell.length_a   1.000
_cell.length_b   1.000
_cell.length_c   1.000
_cell.angle_alpha   90.00
_cell.angle_beta   90.00
_cell.angle_gamma   90.00
#
_symmetry.space_group_name_H-M   'P 1'
#
loop_
_entity.id
_entity.type
_entity.pdbx_description
1 polymer ?
#
loop_
_entity_poly.entity_id
_entity_poly.type
_entity_poly.pdbx_seq_one_letter_code
_entity_poly.pdbx_strand_id
1 'polypeptide(L)'
;MSKRQTRGPRQKSPSNNRARGGSRGGARGPANSPKAAMDRYEHYLALAQETARSGDRIEAENYYQHAEHYYRSAAAIAAAAAEKTPHA
;
A
#
# COMPACT_ATOMS: atom_id res chain seq x y z
N MET A 1 -2.66 -55.13 -10.73
CA MET A 1 -2.26 -54.20 -9.65
C MET A 1 -1.87 -52.86 -10.27
N SER A 2 -2.54 -51.79 -9.83
CA SER A 2 -2.76 -50.55 -10.57
C SER A 2 -1.64 -49.51 -10.44
N LYS A 3 -1.25 -48.90 -11.57
CA LYS A 3 -0.38 -47.71 -11.61
C LYS A 3 -1.19 -46.48 -11.17
N ARG A 4 -0.86 -45.93 -10.01
CA ARG A 4 -1.56 -44.81 -9.38
C ARG A 4 -1.02 -43.49 -9.93
N GLN A 5 -1.80 -42.85 -10.79
CA GLN A 5 -1.70 -41.42 -11.06
C GLN A 5 -2.33 -40.63 -9.89
N THR A 6 -1.57 -39.76 -9.23
CA THR A 6 -2.14 -38.61 -8.49
C THR A 6 -1.26 -37.37 -8.64
N ARG A 7 -1.58 -36.61 -9.70
CA ARG A 7 -1.60 -35.15 -9.87
C ARG A 7 -0.90 -34.33 -8.77
N GLY A 8 0.30 -33.84 -9.08
CA GLY A 8 0.96 -32.77 -8.33
C GLY A 8 0.19 -31.44 -8.39
N PRO A 9 0.44 -30.51 -7.44
CA PRO A 9 -0.35 -29.29 -7.29
C PRO A 9 -0.19 -28.35 -8.50
N ARG A 10 -1.34 -27.94 -9.06
CA ARG A 10 -1.47 -26.89 -10.08
C ARG A 10 -0.92 -25.57 -9.52
N GLN A 11 0.30 -25.21 -9.91
CA GLN A 11 0.80 -23.84 -9.80
C GLN A 11 -0.05 -22.94 -10.71
N LYS A 12 -1.05 -22.27 -10.14
CA LYS A 12 -1.79 -21.21 -10.82
C LYS A 12 -1.12 -19.89 -10.48
N SER A 13 0.00 -19.60 -11.15
CA SER A 13 0.62 -18.27 -11.11
C SER A 13 -0.37 -17.26 -11.73
N PRO A 14 -0.92 -16.31 -10.98
CA PRO A 14 -1.70 -15.24 -11.58
C PRO A 14 -0.71 -14.26 -12.23
N SER A 15 -0.89 -14.09 -13.54
CA SER A 15 -0.32 -13.06 -14.40
C SER A 15 -0.22 -11.70 -13.68
N ASN A 16 0.99 -11.32 -13.28
CA ASN A 16 1.30 -9.97 -12.80
C ASN A 16 1.66 -9.09 -13.99
N ASN A 17 0.69 -8.78 -14.83
CA ASN A 17 0.73 -7.65 -15.76
C ASN A 17 0.55 -6.32 -14.99
N ARG A 18 1.41 -6.05 -14.00
CA ARG A 18 1.49 -4.77 -13.27
C ARG A 18 2.41 -3.77 -13.99
N ALA A 19 2.28 -3.68 -15.30
CA ALA A 19 2.97 -2.70 -16.12
C ALA A 19 1.94 -1.82 -16.87
N ARG A 20 0.91 -1.35 -16.18
CA ARG A 20 -0.01 -0.31 -16.69
C ARG A 20 -0.48 0.58 -15.53
N GLY A 21 0.25 1.66 -15.29
CA GLY A 21 -0.11 2.69 -14.32
C GLY A 21 0.66 3.95 -14.65
N GLY A 22 0.05 4.81 -15.45
CA GLY A 22 0.68 5.94 -16.13
C GLY A 22 1.53 6.83 -15.22
N SER A 23 2.77 7.04 -15.65
CA SER A 23 3.62 8.11 -15.14
C SER A 23 3.04 9.45 -15.60
N ARG A 24 2.05 9.94 -14.86
CA ARG A 24 1.66 11.35 -14.92
C ARG A 24 2.80 12.14 -14.28
N GLY A 25 3.63 12.72 -15.13
CA GLY A 25 4.63 13.70 -14.77
C GLY A 25 4.02 14.79 -13.90
N GLY A 26 4.56 14.91 -12.70
CA GLY A 26 4.21 15.88 -11.69
C GLY A 26 5.09 15.52 -10.50
N ALA A 27 5.85 16.50 -10.00
CA ALA A 27 6.96 16.37 -9.06
C ALA A 27 6.56 15.74 -7.71
N ARG A 28 6.16 14.47 -7.72
CA ARG A 28 6.08 13.62 -6.55
C ARG A 28 7.51 13.15 -6.35
N GLY A 29 8.12 13.53 -5.23
CA GLY A 29 9.39 12.97 -4.78
C GLY A 29 9.34 11.44 -4.76
N PRO A 30 10.42 10.76 -4.35
CA PRO A 30 10.49 9.30 -4.41
C PRO A 30 9.19 8.69 -3.89
N ALA A 31 8.58 7.80 -4.68
CA ALA A 31 7.25 7.24 -4.41
C ALA A 31 7.17 6.57 -3.02
N ASN A 32 8.33 6.31 -2.41
CA ASN A 32 8.55 5.79 -1.08
C ASN A 32 9.25 6.83 -0.15
N SER A 33 8.77 8.07 -0.13
CA SER A 33 9.24 9.13 0.79
C SER A 33 8.26 9.34 1.93
N PRO A 34 8.72 9.83 3.11
CA PRO A 34 7.83 10.13 4.23
C PRO A 34 6.75 11.15 3.84
N LYS A 35 7.12 12.16 3.02
CA LYS A 35 6.19 13.16 2.47
C LYS A 35 5.08 12.49 1.64
N ALA A 36 5.44 11.65 0.67
CA ALA A 36 4.46 10.98 -0.19
C ALA A 36 3.54 10.03 0.59
N ALA A 37 4.04 9.40 1.66
CA ALA A 37 3.23 8.58 2.55
C ALA A 37 2.25 9.44 3.37
N MET A 38 2.69 10.60 3.89
CA MET A 38 1.81 11.53 4.59
C MET A 38 0.73 12.12 3.68
N ASP A 39 1.05 12.48 2.44
CA ASP A 39 0.05 12.97 1.48
C ASP A 39 -1.07 11.92 1.23
N ARG A 40 -0.72 10.63 1.22
CA ARG A 40 -1.70 9.53 1.11
C ARG A 40 -2.50 9.36 2.39
N TYR A 41 -1.86 9.47 3.56
CA TYR A 41 -2.55 9.45 4.84
C TYR A 41 -3.66 10.50 4.90
N GLU A 42 -3.36 11.74 4.55
CA GLU A 42 -4.33 12.85 4.51
C GLU A 42 -5.48 12.56 3.54
N HIS A 43 -5.16 12.04 2.35
CA HIS A 43 -6.17 11.66 1.35
C HIS A 43 -7.15 10.61 1.87
N TYR A 44 -6.64 9.51 2.46
CA TYR A 44 -7.50 8.45 2.99
C TYR A 44 -8.28 8.89 4.23
N LEU A 45 -7.72 9.78 5.04
CA LEU A 45 -8.43 10.36 6.18
C LEU A 45 -9.63 11.21 5.73
N ALA A 46 -9.49 11.99 4.66
CA ALA A 46 -10.58 12.76 4.08
C ALA A 46 -11.70 11.84 3.53
N LEU A 47 -11.34 10.79 2.78
CA LEU A 47 -12.30 9.81 2.27
C LEU A 47 -13.04 9.10 3.40
N ALA A 48 -12.35 8.69 4.47
CA ALA A 48 -12.97 8.03 5.62
C ALA A 48 -14.01 8.94 6.31
N GLN A 49 -13.73 10.24 6.41
CA GLN A 49 -14.66 11.20 6.98
C GLN A 49 -15.88 11.43 6.08
N GLU A 50 -15.68 11.47 4.76
CA GLU A 50 -16.75 11.59 3.79
C GLU A 50 -17.70 10.40 3.83
N THR A 51 -17.17 9.17 3.81
CA THR A 51 -17.98 7.95 3.87
C THR A 51 -18.62 7.72 5.22
N ALA A 52 -17.95 8.10 6.31
CA ALA A 52 -18.56 8.08 7.64
C ALA A 52 -19.78 9.02 7.72
N ARG A 53 -19.71 10.19 7.06
CA ARG A 53 -20.83 11.14 6.99
C ARG A 53 -21.94 10.69 6.05
N SER A 54 -21.62 9.96 4.97
CA SER A 54 -22.63 9.37 4.07
C SER A 54 -23.33 8.16 4.69
N GLY A 55 -22.79 7.61 5.77
CA GLY A 55 -23.36 6.48 6.53
C GLY A 55 -22.76 5.12 6.18
N ASP A 56 -21.80 5.06 5.24
CA ASP A 56 -21.08 3.82 4.93
C ASP A 56 -19.93 3.60 5.91
N ARG A 57 -20.27 2.99 7.05
CA ARG A 57 -19.32 2.72 8.13
C ARG A 57 -18.27 1.67 7.77
N ILE A 58 -18.59 0.72 6.88
CA ILE A 58 -17.66 -0.34 6.48
C ILE A 58 -16.59 0.24 5.56
N GLU A 59 -17.01 1.07 4.61
CA GLU A 59 -16.08 1.77 3.72
C GLU A 59 -15.23 2.79 4.50
N ALA A 60 -15.82 3.52 5.46
CA ALA A 60 -15.07 4.40 6.35
C ALA A 60 -13.96 3.67 7.12
N GLU A 61 -14.26 2.52 7.72
CA GLU A 61 -13.28 1.68 8.42
C GLU A 61 -12.16 1.20 7.47
N ASN A 62 -12.51 0.80 6.25
CA ASN A 62 -11.51 0.44 5.25
C ASN A 62 -10.55 1.61 4.95
N TYR A 63 -11.06 2.83 4.78
CA TYR A 63 -10.22 4.01 4.57
C TYR A 63 -9.40 4.39 5.80
N TYR A 64 -9.93 4.21 7.02
CA TYR A 64 -9.14 4.43 8.24
C TYR A 64 -7.96 3.46 8.35
N GLN A 65 -8.14 2.19 7.97
CA GLN A 65 -7.03 1.23 7.91
C GLN A 65 -5.98 1.65 6.88
N HIS A 66 -6.40 2.16 5.73
CA HIS A 66 -5.47 2.71 4.74
C HIS A 66 -4.71 3.93 5.29
N ALA A 67 -5.38 4.84 6.00
CA ALA A 67 -4.73 5.97 6.64
C ALA A 67 -3.69 5.49 7.68
N GLU A 68 -4.05 4.57 8.58
CA GLU A 68 -3.13 3.99 9.58
C GLU A 68 -1.89 3.36 8.92
N HIS A 69 -2.09 2.61 7.85
CA HIS A 69 -1.00 1.97 7.12
C HIS A 69 0.01 2.99 6.59
N TYR A 70 -0.46 4.09 5.98
CA TYR A 70 0.42 5.12 5.44
C TYR A 70 1.12 5.94 6.52
N TYR A 71 0.43 6.21 7.63
CA TYR A 71 1.04 6.88 8.79
C TYR A 71 2.23 6.08 9.34
N ARG A 72 2.04 4.76 9.53
CA ARG A 72 3.12 3.87 9.98
C ARG A 72 4.24 3.75 8.96
N SER A 73 3.89 3.68 7.68
CA SER A 73 4.88 3.63 6.60
C SER A 73 5.73 4.89 6.57
N ALA A 74 5.14 6.08 6.75
CA ALA A 74 5.88 7.34 6.81
C ALA A 74 6.90 7.34 7.96
N ALA A 75 6.49 6.88 9.14
CA ALA A 75 7.38 6.77 10.31
C ALA A 75 8.52 5.78 10.05
N ALA A 76 8.23 4.60 9.47
CA ALA A 76 9.25 3.61 9.14
C ALA A 76 10.26 4.12 8.10
N ILE A 77 9.79 4.83 7.06
CA ILE A 77 10.67 5.43 6.05
C ILE A 77 11.55 6.52 6.67
N ALA A 78 11.00 7.37 7.53
CA ALA A 78 11.75 8.41 8.22
C ALA A 78 12.82 7.81 9.14
N ALA A 79 12.49 6.76 9.90
CA ALA A 79 13.44 6.04 10.74
C ALA A 79 14.57 5.40 9.92
N ALA A 80 14.23 4.73 8.81
CA ALA A 80 15.21 4.12 7.91
C ALA A 80 16.11 5.16 7.20
N ALA A 81 15.61 6.39 7.00
CA ALA A 81 16.42 7.49 6.47
C ALA A 81 17.41 8.02 7.51
N ALA A 82 17.02 8.06 8.79
CA ALA A 82 17.90 8.49 9.88
C ALA A 82 19.02 7.49 10.19
N GLU A 83 18.75 6.18 10.08
CA GLU A 83 19.76 5.12 10.30
C GLU A 83 20.88 5.12 9.23
N LYS A 84 20.60 5.57 8.00
CA LYS A 84 21.57 5.58 6.89
C LYS A 84 22.58 6.73 6.94
N THR A 85 22.55 7.54 7.98
CA THR A 85 23.62 8.49 8.32
C THR A 85 24.50 7.84 9.39
N PRO A 86 25.50 7.00 9.04
CA PRO A 86 26.50 6.59 10.00
C PRO A 86 27.30 7.83 10.40
N HIS A 87 27.36 8.08 11.71
CA HIS A 87 28.29 9.03 12.30
C HIS A 87 29.72 8.61 11.88
N ALA A 88 30.47 9.56 11.32
CA ALA A 88 31.89 9.42 10.96
C ALA A 88 32.76 9.16 12.19
#